data_AF-A0A2A5ITI7-F1
#
_entry.id   AF-A0A2A5ITI7-F1
#
_cell.length_a   1.000
_cell.length_b   1.000
_cell.length_c   1.000
_cell.angle_alpha   90.00
_cell.angle_beta   90.00
_cell.angle_gamma   90.00
#
_symmetry.space_group_name_H-M   'P 1'
#
loop_
_entity.id
_entity.type
_entity.pdbx_description
1 polymer ?
#
loop_
_entity_poly.entity_id
_entity_poly.type
_entity_poly.pdbx_seq_one_letter_code
_entity_poly.pdbx_strand_id
1 'polypeptide(L)'
;MKKVILSLSLTLGVTTLPTAVAGATNVDLSKEQKVIQEDYSSSTMYVQTIKETKKGEMSTSASKVYAKRLTTSRGSFLAWSKSYVDWRYSSGKVKSSSGSQDAGYVFPNKVEKNGSKRYYKGSTIHKWAHKTTLKFGTATPWGDVTFVSNSFTDRVWVNGKGKHGWD
;
A
#
# COMPACT_ATOMS: atom_id res chain seq x y z
N MET A 1 12.81 65.13 -33.80
CA MET A 1 12.86 63.65 -33.74
C MET A 1 11.77 63.19 -32.76
N LYS A 2 10.63 62.71 -33.26
CA LYS A 2 9.48 62.28 -32.45
C LYS A 2 9.62 60.79 -32.14
N LYS A 3 9.64 60.42 -30.85
CA LYS A 3 9.61 59.01 -30.41
C LYS A 3 8.15 58.56 -30.36
N VAL A 4 7.80 57.57 -31.18
CA VAL A 4 6.50 56.90 -31.13
C VAL A 4 6.66 55.70 -30.19
N ILE A 5 5.89 55.67 -29.11
CA ILE A 5 5.83 54.53 -28.19
C ILE A 5 4.59 53.71 -28.62
N LEU A 6 4.80 52.55 -29.23
CA LEU A 6 3.74 51.56 -29.44
C LEU A 6 3.49 50.81 -28.13
N SER A 7 2.33 51.01 -27.52
CA SER A 7 1.84 50.18 -26.42
C SER A 7 1.22 48.90 -26.98
N LEU A 8 1.85 47.75 -26.70
CA LEU A 8 1.29 46.42 -26.99
C LEU A 8 0.37 46.01 -25.82
N SER A 9 -0.94 46.06 -26.02
CA SER A 9 -1.93 45.58 -25.04
C SER A 9 -2.04 44.05 -25.09
N LEU A 10 -1.70 43.38 -23.99
CA LEU A 10 -1.83 41.93 -23.81
C LEU A 10 -3.26 41.60 -23.35
N THR A 11 -4.10 41.08 -24.24
CA THR A 11 -5.45 40.58 -23.90
C THR A 11 -5.34 39.19 -23.29
N LEU A 12 -5.57 39.06 -21.98
CA LEU A 12 -5.75 37.79 -21.29
C LEU A 12 -7.12 37.20 -21.64
N GLY A 13 -7.14 36.28 -22.61
CA GLY A 13 -8.30 35.43 -22.86
C GLY A 13 -8.48 34.43 -21.72
N VAL A 14 -9.50 34.64 -20.89
CA VAL A 14 -9.94 33.66 -19.90
C VAL A 14 -10.58 32.50 -20.65
N THR A 15 -9.83 31.44 -20.89
CA THR A 15 -10.37 30.16 -21.34
C THR A 15 -11.08 29.49 -20.16
N THR A 16 -12.41 29.52 -20.18
CA THR A 16 -13.22 28.71 -19.28
C THR A 16 -12.98 27.24 -19.62
N LEU A 17 -12.21 26.54 -18.78
CA LEU A 17 -12.12 25.09 -18.83
C LEU A 17 -13.53 24.51 -18.67
N PRO A 18 -13.96 23.55 -19.51
CA PRO A 18 -15.18 22.82 -19.24
C PRO A 18 -14.96 22.02 -17.95
N THR A 19 -15.61 22.43 -16.87
CA THR A 19 -15.82 21.57 -15.70
C THR A 19 -16.70 20.42 -16.15
N ALA A 20 -16.07 19.31 -16.53
CA ALA A 20 -16.76 18.05 -16.69
C ALA A 20 -17.38 17.71 -15.33
N VAL A 21 -18.69 17.86 -15.23
CA VAL A 21 -19.48 17.29 -14.15
C VAL A 21 -19.33 15.79 -14.30
N ALA A 22 -18.50 15.17 -13.45
CA ALA A 22 -18.48 13.73 -13.29
C ALA A 22 -19.85 13.32 -12.74
N GLY A 23 -20.81 13.08 -13.64
CA GLY A 23 -22.02 12.37 -13.32
C GLY A 23 -21.59 11.04 -12.72
N ALA A 24 -21.94 10.81 -11.45
CA ALA A 24 -21.79 9.51 -10.83
C ALA A 24 -22.75 8.54 -11.54
N THR A 25 -22.30 8.01 -12.68
CA THR A 25 -22.87 6.79 -13.21
C THR A 25 -22.56 5.71 -12.17
N ASN A 26 -23.59 5.05 -11.66
CA ASN A 26 -23.40 3.80 -10.92
C ASN A 26 -22.80 2.81 -11.92
N VAL A 27 -21.47 2.75 -11.99
CA VAL A 27 -20.77 1.79 -12.84
C VAL A 27 -20.96 0.43 -12.18
N ASP A 28 -21.87 -0.36 -12.73
CA ASP A 28 -22.07 -1.72 -12.25
C ASP A 28 -20.85 -2.55 -12.63
N LEU A 29 -20.16 -3.07 -11.62
CA LEU A 29 -18.98 -3.90 -11.80
C LEU A 29 -19.38 -5.19 -12.55
N SER A 30 -18.52 -5.63 -13.47
CA SER A 30 -18.70 -6.93 -14.11
C SER A 30 -18.72 -8.04 -13.04
N LYS A 31 -19.28 -9.21 -13.37
CA LYS A 31 -19.31 -10.34 -12.43
C LYS A 31 -17.90 -10.72 -11.97
N GLU A 32 -16.94 -10.67 -12.88
CA GLU A 32 -15.53 -10.96 -12.62
C GLU A 32 -14.91 -9.92 -11.69
N GLN A 33 -15.21 -8.63 -11.88
CA GLN A 33 -14.73 -7.56 -11.00
C GLN A 33 -15.33 -7.64 -9.60
N LYS A 34 -16.59 -8.08 -9.47
CA LYS A 34 -17.23 -8.35 -8.18
C LYS A 34 -16.51 -9.48 -7.43
N VAL A 35 -16.15 -10.56 -8.12
CA VAL A 35 -15.34 -11.66 -7.54
C VAL A 35 -13.97 -11.16 -7.10
N ILE A 36 -13.27 -10.37 -7.93
CA ILE A 36 -11.97 -9.79 -7.56
C ILE A 36 -12.11 -8.89 -6.33
N GLN A 37 -13.18 -8.11 -6.25
CA GLN A 37 -13.43 -7.25 -5.10
C GLN A 37 -13.69 -8.08 -3.83
N GLU A 38 -14.45 -9.17 -3.93
CA GLU A 38 -14.71 -10.09 -2.82
C GLU A 38 -13.42 -10.77 -2.33
N ASP A 39 -12.63 -11.32 -3.25
CA ASP A 39 -11.31 -11.91 -2.97
C ASP A 39 -10.38 -10.91 -2.29
N TYR A 40 -10.37 -9.66 -2.76
CA TYR A 40 -9.50 -8.62 -2.22
C TYR A 40 -9.97 -8.08 -0.85
N SER A 41 -11.28 -8.13 -0.61
CA SER A 41 -11.87 -7.75 0.68
C SER A 41 -11.47 -8.72 1.80
N SER A 42 -11.20 -9.97 1.44
CA SER A 42 -10.68 -11.00 2.34
C SER A 42 -9.17 -10.88 2.53
N SER A 43 -8.71 -10.84 3.78
CA SER A 43 -7.28 -10.83 4.09
C SER A 43 -6.87 -12.07 4.88
N THR A 44 -5.72 -12.62 4.53
CA THR A 44 -5.13 -13.79 5.19
C THR A 44 -3.79 -13.41 5.81
N MET A 45 -3.40 -14.11 6.88
CA MET A 45 -2.19 -13.83 7.64
C MET A 45 -1.44 -15.12 7.95
N TYR A 46 -0.12 -15.11 7.75
CA TYR A 46 0.75 -16.21 8.12
C TYR A 46 2.15 -15.71 8.52
N VAL A 47 2.92 -16.56 9.22
CA VAL A 47 4.25 -16.20 9.72
C VAL A 47 5.32 -17.16 9.20
N GLN A 48 6.49 -16.64 8.90
CA GLN A 48 7.67 -17.40 8.52
C GLN A 48 8.86 -17.02 9.40
N THR A 49 9.73 -17.97 9.72
CA THR A 49 11.02 -17.68 10.37
C THR A 49 12.01 -17.21 9.32
N ILE A 50 12.70 -16.10 9.57
CA ILE A 50 13.74 -15.61 8.67
C ILE A 50 15.00 -16.41 8.98
N LYS A 51 15.45 -17.24 8.03
CA LYS A 51 16.78 -17.88 8.12
C LYS A 51 17.80 -16.77 7.91
N GLU A 52 18.58 -16.43 8.94
CA GLU A 52 19.64 -15.44 8.77
C GLU A 52 20.69 -15.98 7.81
N THR A 53 20.84 -15.34 6.65
CA THR A 53 21.98 -15.55 5.77
C THR A 53 23.19 -14.95 6.51
N LYS A 54 24.12 -15.80 6.95
CA LYS A 54 25.36 -15.36 7.61
C LYS A 54 26.12 -14.42 6.67
N LYS A 55 25.93 -13.12 6.81
CA LYS A 55 26.85 -12.12 6.24
C LYS A 55 26.92 -10.91 7.17
N GLY A 56 27.84 -11.01 8.13
CA GLY A 56 28.58 -9.85 8.60
C GLY A 56 28.05 -9.08 9.81
N GLU A 57 27.40 -9.69 10.80
CA GLU A 57 27.21 -9.01 12.09
C GLU A 57 27.66 -9.86 13.28
N MET A 58 28.55 -9.24 14.04
CA MET A 58 29.37 -9.74 15.12
C MET A 58 28.49 -10.12 16.31
N SER A 59 28.38 -11.42 16.61
CA SER A 59 27.79 -11.92 17.85
C SER A 59 28.81 -11.77 19.00
N THR A 60 28.91 -10.58 19.58
CA THR A 60 29.52 -10.40 20.89
C THR A 60 28.51 -10.80 21.97
N SER A 61 28.64 -12.02 22.51
CA SER A 61 28.14 -12.49 23.82
C SER A 61 26.72 -12.10 24.32
N ALA A 62 25.76 -11.75 23.46
CA ALA A 62 24.46 -11.22 23.87
C ALA A 62 23.29 -12.11 23.40
N SER A 63 22.42 -12.50 24.34
CA SER A 63 21.07 -13.09 24.18
C SER A 63 20.63 -13.47 22.75
N LYS A 64 20.34 -14.76 22.51
CA LYS A 64 19.82 -15.29 21.22
C LYS A 64 18.70 -14.39 20.65
N VAL A 65 18.95 -13.82 19.48
CA VAL A 65 18.00 -12.99 18.74
C VAL A 65 17.29 -13.86 17.71
N TYR A 66 15.96 -13.75 17.65
CA TYR A 66 15.13 -14.46 16.70
C TYR A 66 14.52 -13.49 15.70
N ALA A 67 14.39 -13.91 14.44
CA ALA A 67 13.81 -13.12 13.36
C ALA A 67 12.62 -13.83 12.71
N LYS A 68 11.51 -13.12 12.53
CA LYS A 68 10.30 -13.61 11.85
C LYS A 68 9.76 -12.57 10.87
N ARG A 69 9.05 -13.05 9.86
CA ARG A 69 8.29 -12.27 8.87
C ARG A 69 6.82 -12.62 9.02
N LEU A 70 6.00 -11.61 9.28
CA LEU A 70 4.55 -11.69 9.24
C LEU A 70 4.13 -11.24 7.85
N THR A 71 3.35 -12.05 7.16
CA THR A 71 2.80 -11.71 5.86
C THR A 71 1.30 -11.62 5.96
N THR A 72 0.74 -10.52 5.48
CA THR A 72 -0.69 -10.31 5.29
C THR A 72 -0.96 -10.23 3.79
N SER A 73 -1.85 -11.06 3.26
CA SER A 73 -2.15 -11.12 1.82
C SER A 73 -3.62 -10.81 1.56
N ARG A 74 -3.90 -10.14 0.45
CA ARG A 74 -5.26 -9.86 -0.06
C ARG A 74 -5.34 -10.20 -1.54
N GLY A 75 -6.52 -10.63 -1.96
CA GLY A 75 -6.85 -10.81 -3.36
C GLY A 75 -6.34 -12.11 -3.97
N SER A 76 -6.42 -12.17 -5.30
CA SER A 76 -6.12 -13.33 -6.13
C SER A 76 -5.16 -12.95 -7.25
N PHE A 77 -4.86 -13.89 -8.16
CA PHE A 77 -3.90 -13.67 -9.24
C PHE A 77 -4.21 -12.46 -10.14
N LEU A 78 -5.48 -12.04 -10.24
CA LEU A 78 -5.87 -10.89 -11.07
C LEU A 78 -5.59 -9.54 -10.40
N ALA A 79 -5.54 -9.49 -9.07
CA ALA A 79 -5.21 -8.32 -8.27
C ALA A 79 -4.84 -8.76 -6.86
N TRP A 80 -3.58 -8.54 -6.47
CA TRP A 80 -3.09 -8.98 -5.16
C TRP A 80 -2.25 -7.92 -4.48
N SER A 81 -2.22 -8.02 -3.15
CA SER A 81 -1.23 -7.32 -2.34
C SER A 81 -0.72 -8.21 -1.22
N LYS A 82 0.55 -8.02 -0.88
CA LYS A 82 1.22 -8.65 0.26
C LYS A 82 1.88 -7.56 1.08
N SER A 83 1.55 -7.52 2.36
CA SER A 83 2.18 -6.64 3.33
C SER A 83 3.03 -7.47 4.26
N TYR A 84 4.24 -6.99 4.55
CA TYR A 84 5.20 -7.69 5.38
C TYR A 84 5.52 -6.87 6.63
N VAL A 85 5.68 -7.56 7.76
CA VAL A 85 6.34 -7.04 8.95
C VAL A 85 7.46 -7.99 9.31
N ASP A 86 8.70 -7.54 9.14
CA ASP A 86 9.88 -8.24 9.61
C ASP A 86 10.19 -7.74 11.01
N TRP A 87 10.35 -8.65 11.98
CA TRP A 87 10.72 -8.25 13.32
C TRP A 87 11.74 -9.19 13.95
N ARG A 88 12.63 -8.58 14.72
CA ARG A 88 13.61 -9.26 15.56
C ARG A 88 13.21 -9.12 17.01
N TYR A 89 13.31 -10.20 17.77
CA TYR A 89 12.94 -10.22 19.18
C TYR A 89 13.91 -11.06 20.01
N SER A 90 14.05 -10.69 21.29
CA SER A 90 14.86 -11.40 22.26
C SER A 90 14.43 -11.01 23.67
N SER A 91 14.48 -11.95 24.62
CA SER A 91 14.18 -11.74 26.05
C SER A 91 12.88 -10.96 26.31
N GLY A 92 11.81 -11.28 25.58
CA GLY A 92 10.49 -10.66 25.74
C GLY A 92 10.34 -9.26 25.13
N LYS A 93 11.36 -8.76 24.41
CA LYS A 93 11.36 -7.43 23.78
C LYS A 93 11.46 -7.52 22.26
N VAL A 94 10.83 -6.58 21.56
CA VAL A 94 11.05 -6.36 20.12
C VAL A 94 12.29 -5.49 19.97
N LYS A 95 13.33 -6.03 19.32
CA LYS A 95 14.61 -5.34 19.10
C LYS A 95 14.54 -4.39 17.91
N SER A 96 13.95 -4.87 16.82
CA SER A 96 13.70 -4.07 15.63
C SER A 96 12.49 -4.62 14.90
N SER A 97 11.81 -3.75 14.15
CA SER A 97 10.86 -4.19 13.15
C SER A 97 10.77 -3.19 11.99
N SER A 98 10.54 -3.71 10.80
CA SER A 98 10.34 -2.98 9.55
C SER A 98 9.10 -3.50 8.84
N GLY A 99 8.49 -2.63 8.03
CA GLY A 99 7.31 -2.97 7.25
C GLY A 99 7.55 -2.67 5.79
N SER A 100 7.07 -3.53 4.90
CA SER A 100 7.15 -3.36 3.45
C SER A 100 5.88 -3.88 2.78
N GLN A 101 5.70 -3.55 1.51
CA GLN A 101 4.55 -3.97 0.73
C GLN A 101 4.96 -4.35 -0.69
N ASP A 102 4.28 -5.36 -1.19
CA ASP A 102 4.32 -5.81 -2.56
C ASP A 102 2.89 -5.91 -3.11
N ALA A 103 2.73 -5.65 -4.40
CA ALA A 103 1.43 -5.66 -5.06
C ALA A 103 1.62 -5.93 -6.54
N GLY A 104 0.64 -6.59 -7.13
CA GLY A 104 0.57 -6.77 -8.57
C GLY A 104 -0.87 -6.93 -9.02
N TYR A 105 -1.05 -6.83 -10.32
CA TYR A 105 -2.36 -6.83 -10.93
C TYR A 105 -2.28 -7.17 -12.42
N VAL A 106 -3.40 -7.63 -12.96
CA VAL A 106 -3.63 -7.76 -14.39
C VAL A 106 -4.62 -6.67 -14.78
N PHE A 107 -4.21 -5.80 -15.69
CA PHE A 107 -5.06 -4.73 -16.21
C PHE A 107 -6.38 -5.32 -16.76
N PRO A 108 -7.54 -4.70 -16.49
CA PRO A 108 -7.75 -3.33 -15.98
C PRO A 108 -7.89 -3.20 -14.46
N ASN A 109 -7.60 -4.27 -13.71
CA ASN A 109 -7.55 -4.20 -12.25
C ASN A 109 -6.24 -3.54 -11.87
N LYS A 110 -6.22 -2.58 -10.95
CA LYS A 110 -5.01 -1.92 -10.48
C LYS A 110 -4.94 -1.99 -8.96
N VAL A 111 -3.76 -2.27 -8.44
CA VAL A 111 -3.51 -2.29 -6.99
C VAL A 111 -2.43 -1.27 -6.65
N GLU A 112 -2.74 -0.38 -5.70
CA GLU A 112 -1.83 0.64 -5.21
C GLU A 112 -1.36 0.35 -3.78
N LYS A 113 -0.06 0.51 -3.56
CA LYS A 113 0.58 0.38 -2.24
C LYS A 113 0.60 1.75 -1.58
N ASN A 114 -0.26 1.94 -0.58
CA ASN A 114 -0.37 3.24 0.12
C ASN A 114 0.49 3.33 1.37
N GLY A 115 1.43 2.39 1.53
CA GLY A 115 2.43 2.40 2.57
C GLY A 115 2.13 1.49 3.75
N SER A 116 3.20 1.22 4.49
CA SER A 116 3.22 0.45 5.72
C SER A 116 3.73 1.33 6.84
N LYS A 117 2.88 1.61 7.84
CA LYS A 117 3.21 2.51 8.94
C LYS A 117 3.13 1.80 10.28
N ARG A 118 4.23 1.84 11.05
CA ARG A 118 4.20 1.50 12.47
C ARG A 118 3.57 2.65 13.24
N TYR A 119 2.36 2.45 13.75
CA TYR A 119 1.65 3.47 14.54
C TYR A 119 1.84 3.31 16.04
N TYR A 120 2.31 2.14 16.51
CA TYR A 120 2.65 1.92 17.90
C TYR A 120 4.01 1.24 18.04
N LYS A 121 4.87 1.77 18.93
CA LYS A 121 6.22 1.28 19.19
C LYS A 121 6.46 1.18 20.71
N GLY A 122 6.09 0.04 21.30
CA GLY A 122 6.46 -0.31 22.67
C GLY A 122 7.66 -1.26 22.73
N SER A 123 8.27 -1.43 23.90
CA SER A 123 9.40 -2.34 24.08
C SER A 123 9.04 -3.82 23.86
N THR A 124 7.79 -4.19 24.12
CA THR A 124 7.29 -5.57 24.03
C THR A 124 6.41 -5.82 22.82
N ILE A 125 5.82 -4.78 22.21
CA ILE A 125 4.86 -4.91 21.12
C ILE A 125 4.97 -3.73 20.16
N HIS A 126 4.96 -4.03 18.86
CA HIS A 126 4.84 -3.04 17.79
C HIS A 126 3.55 -3.32 17.01
N LYS A 127 2.83 -2.25 16.62
CA LYS A 127 1.63 -2.35 15.81
C LYS A 127 1.79 -1.61 14.48
N TRP A 128 1.27 -2.21 13.41
CA TRP A 128 1.47 -1.82 12.03
C TRP A 128 0.14 -1.71 11.30
N ALA A 129 0.01 -0.66 10.48
CA ALA A 129 -1.11 -0.45 9.58
C ALA A 129 -0.58 -0.46 8.15
N HIS A 130 -1.11 -1.36 7.34
CA HIS A 130 -0.80 -1.49 5.92
C HIS A 130 -1.99 -1.01 5.12
N LYS A 131 -1.78 -0.04 4.24
CA LYS A 131 -2.85 0.49 3.38
C LYS A 131 -2.65 0.05 1.95
N THR A 132 -3.72 -0.40 1.32
CA THR A 132 -3.74 -0.74 -0.11
C THR A 132 -5.03 -0.25 -0.74
N THR A 133 -5.02 0.00 -2.05
CA THR A 133 -6.24 0.37 -2.78
C THR A 133 -6.38 -0.52 -4.00
N LEU A 134 -7.54 -1.15 -4.13
CA LEU A 134 -7.98 -1.83 -5.34
C LEU A 134 -8.75 -0.84 -6.21
N LYS A 135 -8.37 -0.75 -7.48
CA LYS A 135 -9.00 0.10 -8.48
C LYS A 135 -9.45 -0.74 -9.67
N PHE A 136 -10.59 -0.40 -10.25
CA PHE A 136 -11.04 -0.92 -11.53
C PHE A 136 -11.10 0.22 -12.54
N GLY A 137 -10.56 -0.04 -13.72
CA GLY A 137 -10.52 0.94 -14.79
C GLY A 137 -10.83 0.37 -16.16
N THR A 138 -10.58 1.19 -17.17
CA THR A 138 -10.56 0.80 -18.57
C THR A 138 -9.52 1.61 -19.31
N ALA A 139 -8.89 1.00 -20.32
CA ALA A 139 -7.91 1.70 -21.15
C ALA A 139 -8.68 2.54 -22.17
N THR A 140 -8.33 3.81 -22.29
CA THR A 140 -8.86 4.66 -23.34
C THR A 140 -7.70 5.25 -24.16
N PRO A 141 -7.94 5.69 -25.42
CA PRO A 141 -6.90 6.31 -26.25
C PRO A 141 -6.23 7.55 -25.63
N TRP A 142 -6.83 8.11 -24.58
CA TRP A 142 -6.39 9.34 -23.92
C TRP A 142 -5.82 9.09 -22.51
N GLY A 143 -5.70 7.82 -22.10
CA GLY A 143 -5.21 7.39 -20.79
C GLY A 143 -6.17 6.47 -20.05
N ASP A 144 -5.68 5.87 -18.97
CA ASP A 144 -6.46 4.95 -18.16
C ASP A 144 -7.49 5.71 -17.30
N VAL A 145 -8.76 5.31 -17.39
CA VAL A 145 -9.83 5.87 -16.56
C VAL A 145 -10.14 4.88 -15.43
N THR A 146 -10.11 5.36 -14.18
CA THR A 146 -10.57 4.59 -13.01
C THR A 146 -12.00 4.99 -12.66
N PHE A 147 -12.89 4.01 -12.50
CA PHE A 147 -14.27 4.27 -12.11
C PHE A 147 -14.61 3.75 -10.70
N VAL A 148 -13.89 2.74 -10.19
CA VAL A 148 -14.06 2.24 -8.82
C VAL A 148 -12.70 2.22 -8.12
N SER A 149 -12.68 2.63 -6.84
CA SER A 149 -11.49 2.70 -6.01
C SER A 149 -11.83 2.39 -4.56
N ASN A 150 -11.47 1.19 -4.09
CA ASN A 150 -11.72 0.70 -2.74
C ASN A 150 -10.42 0.61 -1.96
N SER A 151 -10.35 1.27 -0.80
CA SER A 151 -9.16 1.27 0.05
C SER A 151 -9.34 0.36 1.25
N PHE A 152 -8.30 -0.42 1.56
CA PHE A 152 -8.26 -1.38 2.64
C PHE A 152 -7.12 -1.05 3.59
N THR A 153 -7.33 -1.31 4.88
CA THR A 153 -6.31 -1.15 5.91
C THR A 153 -6.22 -2.41 6.75
N ASP A 154 -5.08 -3.10 6.65
CA ASP A 154 -4.76 -4.24 7.51
C ASP A 154 -3.98 -3.76 8.72
N ARG A 155 -4.53 -4.03 9.91
CA ARG A 155 -3.87 -3.71 11.18
C ARG A 155 -3.40 -4.99 11.86
N VAL A 156 -2.11 -5.02 12.17
CA VAL A 156 -1.47 -6.19 12.76
C VAL A 156 -0.52 -5.78 13.88
N TRP A 157 -0.28 -6.70 14.81
CA TRP A 157 0.70 -6.53 15.86
C TRP A 157 1.71 -7.67 15.88
N VAL A 158 2.91 -7.37 16.35
CA VAL A 158 4.00 -8.33 16.58
C VAL A 158 4.63 -8.06 17.94
N ASN A 159 5.06 -9.11 18.65
CA ASN A 159 5.57 -8.96 20.00
C ASN A 159 6.94 -9.63 20.26
N GLY A 160 7.50 -9.30 21.43
CA GLY A 160 8.80 -9.76 21.91
C GLY A 160 8.88 -11.24 22.30
N LYS A 161 7.75 -11.97 22.22
CA LYS A 161 7.67 -13.44 22.38
C LYS A 161 7.53 -14.15 21.02
N GLY A 162 7.64 -13.42 19.91
CA GLY A 162 7.49 -13.98 18.57
C GLY A 162 6.05 -14.36 18.20
N LYS A 163 5.06 -13.82 18.92
CA LYS A 163 3.63 -13.91 18.59
C LYS A 163 3.20 -12.71 17.74
N HIS A 164 2.10 -12.88 17.03
CA HIS A 164 1.53 -11.93 16.11
C HIS A 164 -0.01 -12.08 16.09
N GLY A 165 -0.70 -11.10 15.54
CA GLY A 165 -2.15 -11.14 15.37
C GLY A 165 -2.69 -9.92 14.64
N TRP A 166 -3.99 -9.95 14.38
CA TRP A 166 -4.77 -8.78 13.97
C TRP A 166 -4.94 -7.81 15.14
N ASP A 167 -4.96 -6.50 14.87
CA ASP A 167 -5.24 -5.43 15.86
C ASP A 167 -6.60 -4.77 15.65
#